data_AF-A0A4P5P3W6-F1
#
_entry.id   AF-A0A4P5P3W6-F1
#
_cell.length_a   1.000
_cell.length_b   1.000
_cell.length_c   1.000
_cell.angle_alpha   90.00
_cell.angle_beta   90.00
_cell.angle_gamma   90.00
#
_symmetry.space_group_name_H-M   'P 1'
#
loop_
_entity.id
_entity.type
_entity.pdbx_description
1 polymer ?
#
loop_
_entity_poly.entity_id
_entity_poly.type
_entity_poly.pdbx_seq_one_letter_code
_entity_poly.pdbx_strand_id
1 'polypeptide(L)'
;MKVTEESQQIFQKSVYPEELKAIVDYTDNLVTTYQIEPTELQWTILINHLNEMILRQKEGTTIPTVDPEMFNEVSKEAMQISRNVVEKIGGLAEDEIYVLSIHFESAKQN
;
A
#
# COMPACT_ATOMS: atom_id res chain seq x y z
N MET A 1 -11.92 0.89 -7.13
CA MET A 1 -11.10 -0.12 -7.87
C MET A 1 -11.92 -1.20 -8.59
N LYS A 2 -11.36 -1.83 -9.63
CA LYS A 2 -11.90 -3.07 -10.23
C LYS A 2 -11.16 -4.28 -9.63
N VAL A 3 -11.91 -5.21 -9.05
CA VAL A 3 -11.35 -6.38 -8.35
C VAL A 3 -11.13 -7.52 -9.35
N THR A 4 -9.89 -8.00 -9.47
CA THR A 4 -9.53 -9.19 -10.27
C THR A 4 -9.72 -10.48 -9.47
N GLU A 5 -9.79 -11.63 -10.15
CA GLU A 5 -9.80 -12.94 -9.47
C GLU A 5 -8.58 -13.12 -8.56
N GLU A 6 -7.41 -12.67 -9.00
CA GLU A 6 -6.17 -12.71 -8.19
C GLU A 6 -6.29 -11.85 -6.94
N SER A 7 -6.82 -10.63 -7.06
CA SER A 7 -7.09 -9.75 -5.91
C SER A 7 -8.06 -10.43 -4.92
N GLN A 8 -9.11 -11.09 -5.40
CA GLN A 8 -10.05 -11.85 -4.56
C GLN A 8 -9.36 -12.99 -3.80
N GLN A 9 -8.43 -13.69 -4.44
CA GLN A 9 -7.67 -14.76 -3.79
C GLN A 9 -6.80 -14.23 -2.65
N ILE A 10 -6.24 -13.02 -2.76
CA ILE A 10 -5.47 -12.40 -1.67
C ILE A 10 -6.38 -12.15 -0.47
N PHE A 11 -7.57 -11.55 -0.67
CA PHE A 11 -8.53 -11.36 0.41
C PHE A 11 -8.96 -12.67 1.07
N GLN A 12 -9.24 -13.71 0.28
CA GLN A 12 -9.67 -15.02 0.81
C GLN A 12 -8.57 -15.73 1.60
N LYS A 13 -7.31 -15.55 1.23
CA LYS A 13 -6.15 -16.17 1.90
C LYS A 13 -5.57 -15.31 3.03
N SER A 14 -5.97 -14.04 3.12
CA SER A 14 -5.52 -13.14 4.18
C SER A 14 -5.92 -13.69 5.55
N VAL A 15 -5.00 -13.59 6.50
CA VAL A 15 -5.28 -13.91 7.92
C VAL A 15 -6.21 -12.87 8.54
N TYR A 16 -6.21 -11.64 8.00
CA TYR A 16 -6.97 -10.49 8.50
C TYR A 16 -7.80 -9.84 7.37
N PRO A 17 -8.79 -10.55 6.79
CA PRO A 17 -9.47 -10.12 5.56
C PRO A 17 -10.29 -8.84 5.74
N GLU A 18 -10.93 -8.63 6.90
CA GLU A 18 -11.71 -7.43 7.19
C GLU A 18 -10.82 -6.19 7.33
N GLU A 19 -9.67 -6.33 8.00
CA GLU A 19 -8.69 -5.24 8.10
C GLU A 19 -8.07 -4.92 6.75
N LEU A 20 -7.70 -5.94 5.98
CA LEU A 20 -7.18 -5.76 4.62
C LEU A 20 -8.19 -5.01 3.74
N LYS A 21 -9.46 -5.41 3.79
CA LYS A 21 -10.52 -4.71 3.04
C LYS A 21 -10.66 -3.26 3.48
N ALA A 22 -10.67 -2.98 4.78
CA ALA A 22 -10.76 -1.62 5.29
C ALA A 22 -9.58 -0.73 4.85
N ILE A 23 -8.36 -1.28 4.84
CA ILE A 23 -7.16 -0.57 4.39
C ILE A 23 -7.17 -0.37 2.88
N VAL A 24 -7.60 -1.37 2.11
CA VAL A 24 -7.74 -1.24 0.66
C VAL A 24 -8.81 -0.19 0.31
N ASP A 25 -9.96 -0.20 0.96
CA ASP A 25 -11.02 0.79 0.75
C ASP A 25 -10.52 2.21 1.12
N TYR A 26 -9.77 2.33 2.22
CA TYR A 26 -9.13 3.60 2.59
C TYR A 26 -8.12 4.07 1.52
N THR A 27 -7.33 3.14 0.99
CA THR A 27 -6.32 3.43 -0.03
C THR A 27 -6.97 3.82 -1.37
N ASP A 28 -8.06 3.16 -1.78
CA ASP A 28 -8.84 3.49 -3.00
C ASP A 28 -9.37 4.92 -2.93
N ASN A 29 -9.85 5.35 -1.76
CA ASN A 29 -10.29 6.73 -1.54
C ASN A 29 -9.13 7.74 -1.66
N LEU A 30 -7.94 7.41 -1.13
CA LEU A 30 -6.78 8.28 -1.23
C LEU A 30 -6.32 8.41 -2.69
N VAL A 31 -6.09 7.31 -3.41
CA VAL A 31 -5.63 7.38 -4.81
C VAL A 31 -6.65 8.10 -5.69
N THR A 32 -7.96 7.91 -5.45
CA THR A 32 -9.02 8.66 -6.13
C THR A 32 -8.92 10.16 -5.85
N THR A 33 -8.67 10.56 -4.60
CA THR A 33 -8.52 11.98 -4.21
C THR A 33 -7.34 12.65 -4.92
N TYR A 34 -6.25 11.91 -5.11
CA TYR A 34 -5.05 12.38 -5.81
C TYR A 34 -5.09 12.14 -7.33
N GLN A 35 -6.22 11.69 -7.89
CA GLN A 35 -6.38 11.40 -9.32
C GLN A 35 -5.35 10.39 -9.85
N ILE A 36 -5.02 9.40 -9.04
CA ILE A 36 -4.14 8.28 -9.40
C ILE A 36 -5.04 7.10 -9.72
N GLU A 37 -4.84 6.50 -10.89
CA GLU A 37 -5.63 5.37 -11.37
C GLU A 37 -4.73 4.13 -11.54
N PRO A 38 -4.50 3.34 -10.47
CA PRO A 38 -3.75 2.09 -10.62
C PRO A 38 -4.50 1.12 -11.54
N THR A 39 -3.75 0.46 -12.41
CA THR A 39 -4.25 -0.64 -13.25
C THR A 39 -4.69 -1.83 -12.39
N GLU A 40 -5.41 -2.77 -13.01
CA GLU A 40 -5.83 -4.02 -12.35
C GLU A 40 -4.63 -4.79 -11.76
N LEU A 41 -3.50 -4.85 -12.49
CA LEU A 41 -2.28 -5.52 -12.02
C LEU A 41 -1.62 -4.75 -10.87
N GLN A 42 -1.53 -3.43 -10.96
CA GLN A 42 -0.98 -2.60 -9.87
C GLN A 42 -1.82 -2.73 -8.60
N TRP A 43 -3.15 -2.83 -8.71
CA TRP A 43 -4.02 -3.14 -7.58
C TRP A 43 -3.72 -4.50 -6.97
N THR A 44 -3.58 -5.57 -7.76
CA THR A 44 -3.23 -6.90 -7.23
C THR A 44 -1.92 -6.84 -6.43
N ILE A 45 -0.88 -6.20 -6.97
CA ILE A 45 0.44 -6.09 -6.33
C ILE A 45 0.34 -5.24 -5.04
N LEU A 46 -0.37 -4.11 -5.09
CA LEU A 46 -0.60 -3.24 -3.94
C LEU A 46 -1.36 -3.96 -2.82
N ILE A 47 -2.43 -4.69 -3.14
CA ILE A 47 -3.22 -5.45 -2.15
C ILE A 47 -2.37 -6.53 -1.48
N ASN A 48 -1.50 -7.21 -2.23
CA ASN A 48 -0.56 -8.16 -1.63
C ASN A 48 0.40 -7.45 -0.65
N HIS A 49 0.94 -6.30 -1.04
CA HIS A 49 1.82 -5.51 -0.18
C HIS A 49 1.10 -5.05 1.10
N LEU A 50 -0.12 -4.50 0.99
CA LEU A 50 -0.93 -4.08 2.13
C LEU A 50 -1.24 -5.25 3.09
N ASN A 51 -1.49 -6.44 2.54
CA ASN A 51 -1.68 -7.65 3.34
C ASN A 51 -0.41 -8.01 4.14
N GLU A 52 0.77 -7.91 3.52
CA GLU A 52 2.03 -8.14 4.22
C GLU A 52 2.33 -7.08 5.28
N MET A 53 2.01 -5.81 5.04
CA MET A 53 2.12 -4.76 6.05
C MET A 53 1.25 -5.06 7.28
N ILE A 54 0.00 -5.50 7.07
CA ILE A 54 -0.88 -5.89 8.18
C ILE A 54 -0.30 -7.08 8.94
N LEU A 55 0.25 -8.09 8.25
CA LEU A 55 0.91 -9.21 8.91
C LEU A 55 2.08 -8.74 9.78
N ARG A 56 2.96 -7.88 9.25
CA ARG A 56 4.09 -7.33 10.00
C ARG A 56 3.66 -6.53 11.22
N GLN A 57 2.62 -5.71 11.08
CA GLN A 57 2.00 -4.98 12.19
C GLN A 57 1.55 -5.93 13.31
N LYS A 58 0.89 -7.05 12.95
CA LYS A 58 0.35 -8.02 13.92
C LYS A 58 1.45 -8.85 14.59
N GLU A 59 2.50 -9.17 13.84
CA GLU A 59 3.64 -9.97 14.34
C GLU A 59 4.69 -9.12 15.07
N GLY A 60 4.60 -7.79 14.97
CA GLY A 60 5.61 -6.88 15.51
C GLY A 60 6.95 -6.99 14.77
N THR A 61 6.91 -7.44 13.51
CA THR A 61 8.09 -7.54 12.64
C THR A 61 8.25 -6.27 11.81
N THR A 62 9.47 -6.02 11.31
CA THR A 62 9.79 -4.81 10.54
C THR A 62 10.49 -5.20 9.24
N ILE A 63 10.37 -4.34 8.23
CA ILE A 63 11.18 -4.46 7.01
C ILE A 63 12.64 -4.06 7.28
N PRO A 64 13.59 -4.46 6.43
CA PRO A 64 14.93 -3.90 6.46
C PRO A 64 14.89 -2.38 6.29
N THR A 65 15.77 -1.68 6.99
CA THR A 65 15.96 -0.23 6.82
C THR A 65 16.32 0.10 5.37
N VAL A 66 15.70 1.14 4.84
CA VAL A 66 15.96 1.65 3.49
C VAL A 66 16.70 2.98 3.55
N ASP A 67 17.40 3.33 2.48
CA ASP A 67 18.03 4.65 2.34
C ASP A 67 17.02 5.65 1.76
N PRO A 68 16.59 6.69 2.51
CA PRO A 68 15.66 7.70 2.01
C PRO A 68 16.14 8.41 0.75
N GLU A 69 17.46 8.52 0.52
CA GLU A 69 18.00 9.17 -0.67
C GLU A 69 17.60 8.45 -1.96
N MET A 70 17.34 7.13 -1.90
CA MET A 70 16.85 6.35 -3.03
C MET A 70 15.43 6.76 -3.47
N PHE A 71 14.70 7.50 -2.64
CA PHE A 71 13.29 7.88 -2.87
C PHE A 71 13.13 9.39 -3.12
N ASN A 72 14.23 10.13 -3.32
CA ASN A 72 14.19 11.58 -3.57
C ASN A 72 13.41 11.99 -4.83
N GLU A 73 13.29 11.10 -5.81
CA GLU A 73 12.52 11.34 -7.04
C GLU A 73 11.04 10.98 -6.90
N VAL A 74 10.65 10.32 -5.81
CA VAL A 74 9.25 9.98 -5.55
C VAL A 74 8.46 11.27 -5.29
N SER A 75 7.30 11.37 -5.93
CA SER A 75 6.45 12.54 -5.82
C SER A 75 5.87 12.73 -4.42
N LYS A 76 5.58 13.99 -4.08
CA LYS A 76 5.01 14.35 -2.78
C LYS A 76 3.65 13.70 -2.56
N GLU A 77 2.85 13.53 -3.62
CA GLU A 77 1.54 12.87 -3.54
C GLU A 77 1.71 11.39 -3.18
N ALA A 78 2.61 10.67 -3.85
CA ALA A 78 2.88 9.26 -3.56
C ALA A 78 3.39 9.08 -2.11
N MET A 79 4.32 9.94 -1.67
CA MET A 79 4.80 9.94 -0.29
C MET A 79 3.68 10.23 0.74
N GLN A 80 2.78 11.16 0.43
CA GLN A 80 1.69 11.53 1.34
C GLN A 80 0.64 10.42 1.45
N ILE A 81 0.29 9.76 0.35
CA ILE A 81 -0.62 8.61 0.37
C ILE A 81 -0.01 7.50 1.21
N SER A 82 1.27 7.18 0.99
CA SER A 82 1.96 6.15 1.78
C SER A 82 2.00 6.46 3.26
N ARG A 83 2.30 7.71 3.64
CA ARG A 83 2.27 8.13 5.04
C ARG A 83 0.88 7.93 5.64
N ASN A 84 -0.16 8.37 4.96
CA ASN A 84 -1.54 8.23 5.45
C ASN A 84 -1.93 6.76 5.64
N VAL A 85 -1.54 5.88 4.71
CA VAL A 85 -1.81 4.43 4.80
C VAL A 85 -1.03 3.79 5.95
N VAL A 86 0.27 4.08 6.08
CA VAL A 86 1.12 3.57 7.17
C VAL A 86 0.60 4.04 8.53
N GLU A 87 0.23 5.31 8.66
CA GLU A 87 -0.40 5.86 9.87
C GLU A 87 -1.76 5.21 10.17
N LYS A 88 -2.55 4.91 9.13
CA LYS A 88 -3.86 4.25 9.27
C LYS A 88 -3.74 2.82 9.78
N ILE A 89 -2.73 2.07 9.32
CA ILE A 89 -2.42 0.72 9.83
C ILE A 89 -1.87 0.83 11.26
N GLY A 90 -0.92 1.75 11.48
CA GLY A 90 -0.28 2.00 12.77
C GLY A 90 0.70 0.92 13.19
N GLY A 91 1.66 1.26 14.06
CA GLY A 91 2.62 0.28 14.61
C GLY A 91 3.60 -0.30 13.60
N LEU A 92 3.81 0.38 12.47
CA LEU A 92 4.77 0.02 11.43
C LEU A 92 6.02 0.91 11.48
N ALA A 93 7.12 0.43 10.89
CA ALA A 93 8.34 1.21 10.72
C ALA A 93 8.12 2.36 9.71
N GLU A 94 8.81 3.48 9.89
CA GLU A 94 8.75 4.60 8.94
C GLU A 94 9.24 4.20 7.55
N ASP A 95 10.16 3.22 7.47
CA ASP A 95 10.70 2.68 6.21
C ASP A 95 9.60 2.19 5.24
N GLU A 96 8.46 1.73 5.78
CA GLU A 96 7.33 1.25 4.99
C GLU A 96 6.75 2.34 4.09
N ILE A 97 6.85 3.61 4.50
CA ILE A 97 6.35 4.75 3.72
C ILE A 97 7.05 4.79 2.35
N TYR A 98 8.36 4.56 2.34
CA TYR A 98 9.18 4.64 1.13
C TYR A 98 8.91 3.46 0.19
N VAL A 99 8.84 2.23 0.70
CA VAL A 99 8.58 1.07 -0.15
C VAL A 99 7.15 1.13 -0.71
N LEU A 100 6.19 1.55 0.12
CA LEU A 100 4.80 1.71 -0.32
C LEU A 100 4.65 2.81 -1.38
N SER A 101 5.43 3.89 -1.31
CA SER A 101 5.28 5.02 -2.24
C SER A 101 5.57 4.69 -3.68
N ILE A 102 6.37 3.65 -3.95
CA ILE A 102 6.67 3.20 -5.31
C ILE A 102 5.41 2.69 -6.03
N HIS A 103 4.45 2.10 -5.32
CA HIS A 103 3.19 1.65 -5.94
C HIS A 103 2.40 2.83 -6.49
N PHE A 104 2.32 3.90 -5.72
CA PHE A 104 1.60 5.12 -6.13
C PHE A 104 2.39 5.89 -7.19
N GLU A 105 3.72 5.97 -7.08
CA GLU A 105 4.56 6.62 -8.08
C GLU A 105 4.45 5.92 -9.43
N SER A 106 4.49 4.58 -9.46
CA SER A 106 4.29 3.82 -10.69
C SER A 106 2.88 4.03 -11.26
N ALA A 107 1.85 4.05 -10.42
CA ALA A 107 0.48 4.26 -10.87
C ALA A 107 0.22 5.68 -11.42
N LYS A 108 1.01 6.67 -11.01
CA LYS A 108 0.93 8.04 -11.56
C LYS A 108 1.40 8.14 -13.00
N GLN A 109 2.18 7.18 -13.48
CA GLN A 109 2.77 7.18 -14.82
C GLN A 109 1.92 6.45 -15.86
N ASN A 110 0.70 6.03 -15.49
CA ASN A 110 -0.23 5.34 -16.37
C ASN A 110 -0.82 6.24 -17.46
#